data_AF-A0A6H1ZAZ5-F1
#
_entry.id   AF-A0A6H1ZAZ5-F1
#
_cell.length_a   1.000
_cell.length_b   1.000
_cell.length_c   1.000
_cell.angle_alpha   90.00
_cell.angle_beta   90.00
_cell.angle_gamma   90.00
#
_symmetry.space_group_name_H-M   'P 1'
#
loop_
_entity.id
_entity.type
_entity.pdbx_description
1 polymer ?
#
loop_
_entity_poly.entity_id
_entity_poly.type
_entity_poly.pdbx_seq_one_letter_code
_entity_poly.pdbx_strand_id
1 'polypeptide(L)'
;MTHPTLTIRSGVNTSIEDLLGIIPLFLDDADPRPAKEQLDEKYAHGGGFRHLEGFKMLPNGDLKYPGDEPTRFLAHTYLRDEKIIFYEHAWVAIVQPDGSFEVSRLD
;
A
#
# COMPACT_ATOMS: atom_id res chain seq x y z
N MET A 1 5.60 4.78 19.60
CA MET A 1 5.25 4.34 18.24
C MET A 1 4.12 5.22 17.80
N THR A 2 4.33 6.00 16.74
CA THR A 2 3.30 6.83 16.13
C THR A 2 3.03 6.21 14.78
N HIS A 3 1.82 5.70 14.58
CA HIS A 3 1.43 5.11 13.31
C HIS A 3 0.87 6.20 12.39
N PRO A 4 1.12 6.09 11.08
CA PRO A 4 0.62 7.07 10.14
C PRO A 4 -0.91 7.01 10.03
N THR A 5 -1.54 8.16 9.80
CA THR A 5 -3.02 8.25 9.75
C THR A 5 -3.56 7.74 8.42
N LEU A 6 -4.40 6.71 8.47
CA LEU A 6 -5.04 6.11 7.29
C LEU A 6 -6.24 6.94 6.80
N THR A 7 -6.26 7.26 5.50
CA THR A 7 -7.38 7.90 4.80
C THR A 7 -8.11 6.89 3.92
N ILE A 8 -9.44 6.79 4.05
CA ILE A 8 -10.26 5.80 3.36
C ILE A 8 -11.04 6.47 2.23
N ARG A 9 -11.15 5.78 1.10
CA ARG A 9 -11.97 6.26 -0.01
C ARG A 9 -13.46 6.18 0.34
N SER A 10 -14.20 7.23 0.03
CA SER A 10 -15.66 7.25 0.22
C SER A 10 -16.36 6.11 -0.55
N GLY A 11 -17.31 5.43 0.08
CA GLY A 11 -18.14 4.40 -0.56
C GLY A 11 -17.70 2.95 -0.32
N VAL A 12 -16.71 2.71 0.54
CA VAL A 12 -16.31 1.38 1.00
C VAL A 12 -17.27 0.92 2.11
N ASN A 13 -18.03 -0.16 1.88
CA ASN A 13 -19.06 -0.71 2.78
C ASN A 13 -18.60 -1.97 3.57
N THR A 14 -17.30 -2.13 3.77
CA THR A 14 -16.67 -3.25 4.51
C THR A 14 -15.80 -2.68 5.64
N SER A 15 -15.58 -3.43 6.72
CA SER A 15 -14.68 -2.99 7.80
C SER A 15 -13.24 -2.85 7.27
N ILE A 16 -12.48 -1.92 7.83
CA ILE A 16 -11.10 -1.64 7.39
C ILE A 16 -10.19 -2.81 7.77
N GLU A 17 -10.48 -3.44 8.91
CA GLU A 17 -9.77 -4.61 9.41
C GLU A 17 -9.88 -5.78 8.44
N ASP A 18 -11.05 -5.99 7.84
CA ASP A 18 -11.26 -7.03 6.82
C ASP A 18 -10.53 -6.72 5.50
N LEU A 19 -10.27 -5.44 5.21
CA LEU A 19 -9.67 -4.99 3.94
C LEU A 19 -8.15 -4.87 4.00
N LEU A 20 -7.61 -4.40 5.12
CA LEU A 20 -6.19 -4.07 5.27
C LEU A 20 -5.44 -5.01 6.22
N GLY A 21 -6.17 -5.81 6.99
CA GLY A 21 -5.60 -6.68 8.01
C GLY A 21 -4.71 -5.90 8.99
N ILE A 22 -3.51 -6.42 9.24
CA ILE A 22 -2.54 -5.83 10.17
C ILE A 22 -1.47 -4.97 9.49
N ILE A 23 -1.49 -4.83 8.15
CA ILE A 23 -0.43 -4.15 7.39
C ILE A 23 -0.21 -2.70 7.86
N PRO A 24 -1.25 -1.90 8.17
CA PRO A 24 -1.04 -0.54 8.68
C PRO A 24 -0.22 -0.49 9.98
N LEU A 25 -0.23 -1.56 10.79
CA LEU A 25 0.53 -1.64 12.05
C LEU A 25 2.03 -1.86 11.81
N PHE A 26 2.44 -2.23 10.60
CA PHE A 26 3.84 -2.41 10.25
C PHE A 26 4.58 -1.09 10.00
N LEU A 27 3.87 0.02 9.87
CA LEU A 27 4.47 1.31 9.56
C LEU A 27 4.63 2.13 10.84
N ASP A 28 5.84 2.63 11.09
CA ASP A 28 6.16 3.52 12.21
C ASP A 28 6.85 4.78 11.67
N ASP A 29 6.28 5.96 11.95
CA ASP A 29 6.84 7.25 11.55
C ASP A 29 8.20 7.53 12.20
N ALA A 30 8.44 6.94 13.39
CA ALA A 30 9.69 7.10 14.12
C ALA A 30 10.82 6.21 13.59
N ASP A 31 10.51 5.17 12.82
CA ASP A 31 11.50 4.32 12.17
C ASP A 31 11.97 5.00 10.86
N PRO A 32 13.25 5.39 10.75
CA PRO A 32 13.74 6.16 9.62
C PRO A 32 13.80 5.36 8.31
N ARG A 33 13.63 4.04 8.37
CA ARG A 33 13.67 3.19 7.19
C ARG A 33 12.48 3.47 6.26
N PRO A 34 12.67 3.33 4.93
CA PRO A 34 11.59 3.42 3.96
C PRO A 34 10.46 2.42 4.23
N ALA A 35 9.25 2.74 3.76
CA ALA A 35 8.07 1.90 3.92
C ALA A 35 8.32 0.47 3.43
N LYS A 36 9.03 0.32 2.31
CA LYS A 36 9.37 -0.99 1.72
C LYS A 36 10.16 -1.86 2.69
N GLU A 37 11.17 -1.30 3.35
CA GLU A 37 12.02 -2.06 4.29
C GLU A 37 11.24 -2.46 5.54
N GLN A 38 10.41 -1.56 6.06
CA GLN A 38 9.57 -1.87 7.23
C GLN A 38 8.55 -2.98 6.91
N LEU A 39 7.93 -2.91 5.72
CA LEU A 39 6.98 -3.92 5.25
C LEU A 39 7.68 -5.25 4.95
N ASP A 40 8.83 -5.23 4.28
CA ASP A 40 9.61 -6.43 3.96
C ASP A 40 10.00 -7.20 5.22
N GLU A 41 10.53 -6.51 6.24
CA GLU A 41 10.90 -7.14 7.50
C GLU A 41 9.68 -7.65 8.28
N LYS A 42 8.67 -6.81 8.50
CA LYS A 42 7.55 -7.15 9.38
C LYS A 42 6.59 -8.16 8.75
N TYR A 43 6.62 -8.27 7.43
CA TYR A 43 5.87 -9.27 6.66
C TYR A 43 6.77 -10.39 6.10
N ALA A 44 8.00 -10.56 6.61
CA ALA A 44 8.93 -11.60 6.15
C ALA A 44 8.36 -13.02 6.23
N HIS A 45 7.49 -13.30 7.21
CA HIS A 45 6.80 -14.59 7.34
C HIS A 45 5.83 -14.88 6.19
N GLY A 46 5.23 -13.84 5.59
CA GLY A 46 4.40 -13.94 4.39
C GLY A 46 5.21 -13.82 3.09
N GLY A 47 6.54 -13.76 3.18
CA GLY A 47 7.44 -13.70 2.03
C GLY A 47 7.99 -12.32 1.71
N GLY A 48 7.70 -11.30 2.53
CA GLY A 48 8.24 -9.95 2.42
C GLY A 48 7.60 -9.13 1.30
N PHE A 49 8.22 -7.99 0.99
CA PHE A 49 7.76 -7.09 -0.08
C PHE A 49 8.38 -7.51 -1.41
N ARG A 50 7.56 -8.09 -2.29
CA ARG A 50 7.97 -8.56 -3.62
C ARG A 50 7.37 -7.71 -4.73
N HIS A 51 8.22 -7.08 -5.53
CA HIS A 51 7.78 -6.25 -6.65
C HIS A 51 6.96 -7.07 -7.66
N LEU A 52 5.79 -6.55 -8.02
CA LEU A 52 4.92 -7.05 -9.08
C LEU A 52 5.02 -6.13 -10.30
N GLU A 53 5.40 -6.71 -11.43
CA GLU A 53 5.53 -5.99 -12.70
C GLU A 53 4.19 -5.87 -13.45
N GLY A 54 4.16 -4.97 -14.44
CA GLY A 54 3.05 -4.83 -15.38
C GLY A 54 1.99 -3.80 -14.99
N PHE A 55 1.97 -3.36 -13.73
CA PHE A 55 1.04 -2.33 -13.27
C PHE A 55 1.38 -0.93 -13.80
N LYS A 56 0.33 -0.15 -14.08
CA LYS A 56 0.40 1.29 -14.30
C LYS A 56 -0.39 2.01 -13.22
N MET A 57 0.22 3.03 -12.63
CA MET A 57 -0.47 3.95 -11.72
C MET A 57 -1.25 4.98 -12.55
N LEU A 58 -2.54 5.12 -12.28
CA LEU A 58 -3.38 6.16 -12.87
C LEU A 58 -3.28 7.47 -12.06
N PRO A 59 -3.60 8.64 -12.64
CA PRO A 59 -3.46 9.94 -11.95
C PRO A 59 -4.23 10.07 -10.64
N ASN A 60 -5.29 9.28 -10.47
CA ASN A 60 -6.12 9.25 -9.26
C ASN A 60 -5.62 8.26 -8.21
N GLY A 61 -4.51 7.54 -8.46
CA GLY A 61 -3.97 6.51 -7.56
C GLY A 61 -4.61 5.14 -7.72
N ASP A 62 -5.41 4.90 -8.76
CA ASP A 62 -5.89 3.56 -9.11
C ASP A 62 -4.80 2.79 -9.87
N LEU A 63 -4.79 1.46 -9.78
CA LEU A 63 -3.87 0.60 -10.55
C LEU A 63 -4.55 0.06 -11.80
N LYS A 64 -3.80 -0.07 -12.89
CA LYS A 64 -4.23 -0.74 -14.12
C LYS A 64 -3.24 -1.83 -14.48
N TYR A 65 -3.70 -3.08 -14.49
CA TYR A 65 -2.99 -4.20 -15.09
C TYR A 65 -3.40 -4.35 -16.58
N PRO A 66 -2.52 -4.86 -17.48
CA PRO A 66 -2.85 -5.01 -18.89
C PRO A 66 -4.01 -6.02 -19.09
N GLY A 67 -5.08 -5.57 -19.76
CA GLY A 67 -6.25 -6.41 -20.07
C GLY A 67 -7.38 -6.35 -19.04
N ASP A 68 -7.12 -5.89 -17.81
CA ASP A 68 -8.11 -5.83 -16.73
C ASP A 68 -8.69 -4.43 -16.57
N GLU A 69 -9.88 -4.27 -15.98
CA GLU A 69 -10.39 -2.97 -15.56
C GLU A 69 -9.52 -2.33 -14.46
N PRO A 70 -9.49 -0.98 -14.32
CA PRO A 70 -8.72 -0.35 -13.24
C PRO A 70 -9.17 -0.83 -11.85
N THR A 71 -8.21 -1.23 -11.04
CA THR A 71 -8.40 -1.57 -9.63
C THR A 71 -8.41 -0.29 -8.80
N ARG A 72 -9.53 -0.04 -8.14
CA ARG A 72 -9.71 1.14 -7.30
C ARG A 72 -8.97 0.99 -5.98
N PHE A 73 -8.27 2.04 -5.54
CA PHE A 73 -7.71 2.03 -4.19
C PHE A 73 -8.83 2.09 -3.13
N LEU A 74 -8.58 1.43 -2.00
CA LEU A 74 -9.46 1.38 -0.83
C LEU A 74 -9.11 2.47 0.17
N ALA A 75 -7.81 2.60 0.47
CA ALA A 75 -7.29 3.54 1.43
C ALA A 75 -5.85 3.92 1.05
N HIS A 76 -5.36 5.01 1.62
CA HIS A 76 -3.97 5.36 1.56
C HIS A 76 -3.51 6.03 2.86
N THR A 77 -2.21 6.02 3.08
CA THR A 77 -1.56 6.75 4.16
C THR A 77 -0.26 7.36 3.64
N TYR A 78 0.36 8.20 4.47
CA TYR A 78 1.68 8.74 4.21
C TYR A 78 2.61 8.29 5.31
N LEU A 79 3.74 7.69 4.94
CA LEU A 79 4.88 7.52 5.83
C LEU A 79 5.87 8.61 5.44
N ARG A 80 5.88 9.72 6.19
CA ARG A 80 6.60 10.96 5.84
C ARG A 80 6.22 11.45 4.42
N ASP A 81 7.10 11.28 3.45
CA ASP A 81 6.97 11.69 2.06
C ASP A 81 6.61 10.54 1.09
N GLU A 82 6.58 9.30 1.58
CA GLU A 82 6.11 8.13 0.83
C GLU A 82 4.59 7.99 0.93
N LYS A 83 3.91 7.82 -0.20
CA LYS A 83 2.47 7.50 -0.21
C LYS A 83 2.28 6.00 -0.33
N ILE A 84 1.55 5.43 0.62
CA ILE A 84 1.26 3.99 0.67
C ILE A 84 -0.22 3.81 0.36
N ILE A 85 -0.53 3.05 -0.69
CA ILE A 85 -1.88 2.89 -1.23
C ILE A 85 -2.28 1.41 -1.13
N PHE A 86 -3.45 1.15 -0.59
CA PHE A 86 -4.01 -0.18 -0.41
C PHE A 86 -5.15 -0.41 -1.39
N TYR A 87 -5.21 -1.61 -1.96
CA TYR A 87 -6.21 -2.03 -2.94
C TYR A 87 -6.87 -3.33 -2.50
N GLU A 88 -7.90 -3.73 -3.24
CA GLU A 88 -8.44 -5.08 -3.14
C GLU A 88 -7.35 -6.12 -3.46
N HIS A 89 -7.59 -7.37 -3.06
CA HIS A 89 -6.69 -8.50 -3.28
C HIS A 89 -5.31 -8.36 -2.64
N ALA A 90 -5.25 -7.64 -1.51
CA ALA A 90 -4.05 -7.46 -0.70
C ALA A 90 -2.87 -6.81 -1.45
N TRP A 91 -3.15 -6.04 -2.51
CA TRP A 91 -2.13 -5.25 -3.18
C TRP A 91 -1.84 -3.97 -2.41
N VAL A 92 -0.55 -3.63 -2.36
CA VAL A 92 -0.04 -2.41 -1.77
C VAL A 92 0.90 -1.76 -2.77
N ALA A 93 0.71 -0.46 -3.01
CA ALA A 93 1.65 0.35 -3.78
C ALA A 93 2.36 1.34 -2.85
N ILE A 94 3.66 1.51 -3.06
CA ILE A 94 4.46 2.55 -2.42
C ILE A 94 4.88 3.52 -3.51
N VAL A 95 4.44 4.77 -3.41
CA VAL A 95 4.78 5.86 -4.34
C VAL A 95 5.81 6.76 -3.66
N GLN A 96 6.95 6.90 -4.31
CA GLN A 96 8.07 7.74 -3.88
C GLN A 96 7.80 9.22 -4.21
N PRO A 97 8.53 10.16 -3.57
CA PRO A 97 8.35 11.59 -3.80
C PRO A 97 8.56 12.03 -5.27
N ASP A 98 9.38 11.29 -6.02
CA ASP A 98 9.64 11.53 -7.44
C ASP A 98 8.53 10.98 -8.38
N GLY A 99 7.51 10.33 -7.81
CA GLY A 99 6.40 9.72 -8.53
C GLY A 99 6.67 8.30 -9.04
N SER A 100 7.89 7.77 -8.85
CA SER A 100 8.14 6.34 -9.07
C SER A 100 7.36 5.51 -8.05
N PHE A 101 7.02 4.28 -8.41
CA PHE A 101 6.24 3.41 -7.50
C PHE A 101 6.60 1.95 -7.66
N GLU A 102 6.36 1.19 -6.59
CA GLU A 102 6.41 -0.27 -6.58
C GLU A 102 5.08 -0.82 -6.09
N VAL A 103 4.68 -1.99 -6.62
CA VAL A 103 3.49 -2.73 -6.17
C VAL A 103 3.93 -4.07 -5.61
N SER A 104 3.32 -4.49 -4.51
CA SER A 104 3.47 -5.84 -3.97
C SER A 104 2.12 -6.39 -3.51
N ARG A 105 2.09 -7.70 -3.23
CA ARG A 105 0.97 -8.36 -2.57
C ARG A 105 1.42 -8.82 -1.19
N LEU A 106 0.63 -8.50 -0.16
CA LEU A 106 0.90 -8.83 1.25
C LEU A 106 -0.34 -9.51 1.85
N ASP A 107 -0.48 -10.84 1.74
CA ASP A 107 -1.71 -11.60 2.07
C ASP A 107 -1.80 -12.33 3.43
#